data_AF-A0A0M9E3T3-F1
#
_entry.id   AF-A0A0M9E3T3-F1
#
_cell.length_a   1.000
_cell.length_b   1.000
_cell.length_c   1.000
_cell.angle_alpha   90.00
_cell.angle_beta   90.00
_cell.angle_gamma   90.00
#
_symmetry.space_group_name_H-M   'P 1'
#
loop_
_entity.id
_entity.type
_entity.pdbx_description
1 polymer ?
#
loop_
_entity_poly.entity_id
_entity_poly.type
_entity_poly.pdbx_seq_one_letter_code
_entity_poly.pdbx_strand_id
1 'polypeptide(L)'
;MKLLEWEVSEDNYQEQINIPKAIRDMAAEEGIGTENKDKVVVRLTNMKTGEEYLNRLSITATHQIYVPTEIQKMLEGAGTIRIRIFG
;
A
#
# COMPACT_ATOMS: atom_id res chain seq x y z
N MET A 1 -17.86 -4.48 -1.93
CA MET A 1 -16.63 -4.30 -1.14
C MET A 1 -15.82 -5.57 -1.16
N LYS A 2 -15.00 -5.70 -2.20
CA LYS A 2 -13.96 -6.73 -2.28
C LYS A 2 -12.81 -6.37 -1.35
N LEU A 3 -12.15 -7.38 -0.79
CA LEU A 3 -10.96 -7.18 0.04
C LEU A 3 -9.76 -6.91 -0.88
N LEU A 4 -9.30 -5.67 -0.94
CA LEU A 4 -8.11 -5.25 -1.67
C LEU A 4 -6.90 -5.28 -0.72
N GLU A 5 -6.42 -6.49 -0.43
CA GLU A 5 -5.33 -6.75 0.51
C GLU A 5 -4.22 -7.58 -0.13
N TRP A 6 -2.97 -7.25 0.15
CA TRP A 6 -1.82 -8.10 -0.16
C TRP A 6 -0.68 -7.86 0.85
N GLU A 7 0.29 -8.76 0.84
CA GLU A 7 1.48 -8.68 1.69
C GLU A 7 2.72 -8.50 0.83
N VAL A 8 3.70 -7.77 1.36
CA VAL A 8 5.02 -7.59 0.73
C VAL A 8 6.10 -7.92 1.75
N SER A 9 7.15 -8.61 1.29
CA SER A 9 8.35 -8.81 2.10
C SER A 9 9.10 -7.48 2.20
N GLU A 10 9.40 -7.06 3.43
CA GLU A 10 10.25 -5.92 3.73
C GLU A 10 11.65 -6.47 4.02
N ASP A 11 12.39 -6.78 2.94
CA ASP A 11 13.81 -7.18 3.04
C ASP A 11 14.76 -5.98 2.92
N ASN A 12 14.27 -4.86 2.40
CA ASN A 12 14.89 -3.54 2.41
C ASN A 12 13.81 -2.49 2.13
N TYR A 13 13.88 -1.36 2.82
CA TYR A 13 12.92 -0.26 2.68
C TYR A 13 12.70 0.13 1.22
N GLN A 14 11.43 0.17 0.81
CA GLN A 14 11.00 0.67 -0.50
C GLN A 14 10.14 1.93 -0.31
N GLU A 15 10.59 3.06 -0.86
CA GLU A 15 9.80 4.31 -0.95
C GLU A 15 8.49 4.13 -1.74
N GLN A 16 8.38 3.01 -2.48
CA GLN A 16 7.29 2.73 -3.39
C GLN A 16 6.88 1.26 -3.27
N ILE A 17 5.62 1.02 -2.90
CA ILE A 17 5.07 -0.34 -2.81
C ILE A 17 4.30 -0.63 -4.10
N ASN A 18 4.69 -1.66 -4.84
CA ASN A 18 3.98 -2.07 -6.04
C ASN A 18 2.57 -2.59 -5.72
N ILE A 19 1.57 -2.09 -6.44
CA ILE A 19 0.21 -2.64 -6.39
C ILE A 19 0.14 -3.78 -7.43
N PRO A 20 -0.07 -5.04 -7.02
CA PRO A 20 -0.16 -6.16 -7.95
C PRO A 20 -1.29 -5.95 -8.97
N LYS A 21 -1.09 -6.40 -10.21
CA LYS A 21 -2.09 -6.24 -11.28
C LYS A 21 -3.49 -6.74 -10.86
N ALA A 22 -3.56 -7.90 -10.20
CA ALA A 22 -4.82 -8.44 -9.71
C ALA A 22 -5.55 -7.50 -8.73
N ILE A 23 -4.81 -6.80 -7.87
CA ILE A 23 -5.38 -5.81 -6.95
C ILE A 23 -5.87 -4.59 -7.73
N ARG A 24 -5.14 -4.14 -8.76
CA ARG A 24 -5.57 -3.02 -9.60
C ARG A 24 -6.82 -3.33 -10.39
N ASP A 25 -6.90 -4.54 -10.96
CA ASP A 25 -8.07 -5.01 -11.69
C ASP A 25 -9.30 -5.04 -10.75
N MET A 26 -9.15 -5.57 -9.53
CA MET A 26 -10.22 -5.55 -8.53
C MET A 26 -10.54 -4.13 -8.03
N ALA A 27 -9.56 -3.25 -7.90
CA ALA A 27 -9.75 -1.85 -7.52
C ALA A 27 -10.58 -1.11 -8.59
N ALA A 28 -10.30 -1.35 -9.87
CA ALA A 28 -11.04 -0.77 -10.98
C ALA A 28 -12.51 -1.23 -11.01
N GLU A 29 -12.78 -2.50 -10.69
CA GLU A 29 -14.15 -3.03 -10.56
C GLU A 29 -14.95 -2.35 -9.43
N GLU A 30 -14.27 -1.89 -8.37
CA GLU A 30 -14.87 -1.13 -7.26
C GLU A 30 -14.84 0.39 -7.51
N GLY A 31 -14.40 0.84 -8.70
CA GLY A 31 -14.36 2.27 -9.08
C GLY A 31 -13.20 3.05 -8.45
N ILE A 32 -12.17 2.36 -7.96
CA ILE A 32 -11.00 2.96 -7.32
C ILE A 32 -9.91 3.20 -8.36
N GLY A 33 -9.53 4.46 -8.52
CA GLY A 33 -8.41 4.87 -9.38
C GLY A 33 -7.07 4.38 -8.84
N THR A 34 -6.32 3.65 -9.67
CA THR A 34 -4.93 3.25 -9.39
C THR A 34 -3.97 3.82 -10.44
N GLU A 35 -4.34 4.96 -11.01
CA GLU A 35 -3.58 5.67 -12.04
C GLU A 35 -2.69 6.77 -11.44
N ASN A 36 -1.78 7.31 -12.25
CA ASN A 36 -0.86 8.37 -11.82
C ASN A 36 -1.62 9.57 -11.21
N LYS A 37 -1.17 10.05 -10.04
CA LYS A 37 -1.75 11.17 -9.27
C LYS A 37 -3.08 10.87 -8.58
N ASP A 38 -3.65 9.68 -8.75
CA ASP A 38 -4.75 9.26 -7.91
C ASP A 38 -4.29 9.14 -6.46
N LYS A 39 -5.24 9.28 -5.55
CA LYS A 39 -5.01 9.11 -4.13
C LYS A 39 -6.01 8.13 -3.56
N VAL A 40 -5.50 7.09 -2.91
CA VAL A 40 -6.30 6.03 -2.31
C VAL A 40 -6.04 5.97 -0.82
N VAL A 41 -7.06 5.57 -0.06
CA VAL A 41 -6.88 5.33 1.37
C VAL A 41 -6.15 4.00 1.52
N VAL A 42 -4.99 4.03 2.16
CA VAL A 42 -4.13 2.87 2.37
C VAL A 42 -3.94 2.63 3.85
N ARG A 43 -4.13 1.38 4.27
CA ARG A 43 -3.66 0.88 5.56
C ARG A 43 -2.40 0.06 5.35
N LEU A 44 -1.34 0.41 6.07
CA LEU A 44 -0.10 -0.33 6.16
C LEU A 44 -0.02 -0.92 7.57
N THR A 45 0.19 -2.23 7.68
CA THR A 45 0.33 -2.92 8.96
C THR A 45 1.69 -3.61 9.01
N ASN A 46 2.49 -3.29 10.02
CA ASN A 46 3.72 -4.02 10.31
C ASN A 46 3.33 -5.35 10.97
N MET A 47 3.58 -6.48 10.28
CA MET A 47 3.13 -7.79 10.77
C MET A 47 3.97 -8.31 11.96
N LYS A 48 5.11 -7.68 12.26
CA LYS A 48 5.96 -8.00 13.40
C LYS A 48 5.58 -7.23 14.66
N THR A 49 5.29 -5.94 14.55
CA THR A 49 4.95 -5.08 15.71
C THR A 49 3.46 -4.90 15.91
N GLY A 50 2.65 -5.12 14.87
CA GLY A 50 1.21 -4.85 14.87
C GLY A 50 0.86 -3.37 14.72
N GLU A 51 1.84 -2.49 14.54
CA GLU A 51 1.60 -1.08 14.28
C GLU A 51 0.84 -0.90 12.96
N GLU A 52 -0.05 0.09 12.94
CA GLU A 52 -0.86 0.42 11.77
C GLU A 52 -0.69 1.89 11.39
N TYR A 53 -0.62 2.15 10.10
CA TYR A 53 -0.70 3.47 9.52
C TYR A 53 -1.84 3.53 8.52
N LEU A 54 -2.76 4.49 8.69
CA LEU A 54 -3.90 4.70 7.80
C LEU A 54 -3.85 6.12 7.26
N ASN A 55 -3.60 6.28 5.97
CA ASN A 55 -3.61 7.59 5.34
C ASN A 55 -3.97 7.49 3.86
N ARG A 56 -4.29 8.64 3.26
CA ARG A 56 -4.52 8.77 1.83
C ARG A 56 -3.18 8.97 1.12
N LEU A 57 -2.71 7.92 0.44
CA LEU A 57 -1.41 7.90 -0.24
C LEU A 57 -1.58 8.08 -1.75
N SER A 58 -0.55 8.64 -2.39
CA SER A 58 -0.55 8.92 -3.82
C SER A 58 -0.09 7.70 -4.62
N ILE A 59 -0.68 7.51 -5.79
CA ILE A 59 -0.27 6.48 -6.76
C ILE A 59 0.67 7.09 -7.79
N THR A 60 1.80 6.43 -8.02
CA THR A 60 2.81 6.82 -9.01
C THR A 60 2.40 6.40 -10.43
N ALA A 61 3.10 6.92 -11.44
CA ALA A 61 2.90 6.54 -12.85
C ALA A 61 3.18 5.06 -13.15
N THR A 62 3.86 4.35 -12.24
CA THR A 62 4.19 2.93 -12.33
C THR A 62 3.24 2.06 -11.49
N HIS A 63 2.09 2.61 -11.07
CA HIS A 63 1.09 1.96 -10.22
C HIS A 63 1.63 1.50 -8.86
N GLN A 64 2.48 2.33 -8.25
CA GLN A 64 3.03 2.08 -6.92
C GLN A 64 2.44 3.08 -5.92
N ILE A 65 2.30 2.65 -4.67
CA ILE A 65 1.93 3.53 -3.56
C ILE A 65 3.20 4.23 -3.09
N TYR A 66 3.18 5.56 -3.09
CA TYR A 66 4.25 6.34 -2.47
C TYR A 66 4.15 6.30 -0.95
N VAL A 67 5.19 5.79 -0.29
CA VAL A 67 5.28 5.62 1.16
C VAL A 67 6.00 6.83 1.76
N PRO A 68 5.35 7.63 2.63
CA PRO A 68 5.99 8.78 3.25
C PRO A 68 7.19 8.43 4.12
N THR A 69 8.16 9.34 4.20
CA THR A 69 9.36 9.17 5.02
C THR A 69 9.06 9.09 6.52
N GLU A 70 7.98 9.72 6.99
CA GLU A 70 7.58 9.76 8.40
C GLU A 70 7.30 8.37 8.99
N ILE A 71 6.84 7.42 8.17
CA ILE A 71 6.49 6.06 8.59
C ILE A 71 7.59 5.03 8.32
N GLN A 72 8.73 5.46 7.78
CA GLN A 72 9.86 4.58 7.49
C GLN A 72 10.27 3.76 8.70
N LYS A 73 10.43 4.41 9.85
CA LYS A 73 10.82 3.74 11.11
C LYS A 73 9.82 2.69 11.58
N MET A 74 8.53 2.88 11.26
CA MET A 74 7.48 1.93 11.62
C MET A 74 7.47 0.70 10.69
N LEU A 75 7.98 0.83 9.47
CA LEU A 75 8.05 -0.25 8.49
C LEU A 75 9.41 -0.98 8.49
N GLU A 76 10.48 -0.33 8.94
CA GLU A 76 11.83 -0.86 8.96
C GLU A 76 11.95 -2.11 9.85
N GLY A 77 12.46 -3.21 9.28
CA GLY A 77 12.63 -4.47 9.98
C GLY A 77 11.31 -5.19 10.29
N ALA A 78 10.23 -4.83 9.59
CA ALA A 78 8.92 -5.48 9.69
C ALA A 78 8.98 -6.93 9.18
N GLY A 79 9.85 -7.22 8.21
CA GLY A 79 9.91 -8.49 7.50
C GLY A 79 8.71 -8.71 6.57
N THR A 80 7.49 -8.45 7.05
CA THR A 80 6.28 -8.46 6.22
C THR A 80 5.41 -7.26 6.54
N ILE A 81 5.01 -6.55 5.50
CA ILE A 81 4.03 -5.46 5.57
C ILE A 81 2.77 -5.93 4.87
N ARG A 82 1.63 -5.75 5.53
CA ARG A 82 0.32 -5.96 4.94
C ARG A 82 -0.25 -4.63 4.48
N ILE A 83 -0.72 -4.58 3.24
CA ILE A 83 -1.29 -3.40 2.62
C ILE A 83 -2.75 -3.64 2.30
N ARG A 84 -3.60 -2.68 2.67
CA ARG A 84 -5.02 -2.65 2.34
C ARG A 84 -5.38 -1.34 1.66
N ILE A 85 -6.09 -1.40 0.53
CA ILE A 85 -6.67 -0.23 -0.13
C ILE A 85 -8.17 -0.16 0.14
N PHE A 86 -8.68 1.05 0.36
CA PHE A 86 -10.11 1.34 0.50
C PHE A 86 -10.56 2.34 -0.58
N GLY A 87 -11.76 2.10 -1.11
CA GLY A 87 -12.48 2.97 -2.06
C GLY A 87 -13.54 3.82 -1.38
#